data_AF-A0A935E9S7-F1
#
_entry.id   AF-A0A935E9S7-F1
#
_cell.length_a   1.000
_cell.length_b   1.000
_cell.length_c   1.000
_cell.angle_alpha   90.00
_cell.angle_beta   90.00
_cell.angle_gamma   90.00
#
_symmetry.space_group_name_H-M   'P 1'
#
loop_
_entity.id
_entity.type
_entity.pdbx_description
1 polymer ?
#
loop_
_entity_poly.entity_id
_entity_poly.type
_entity_poly.pdbx_seq_one_letter_code
_entity_poly.pdbx_strand_id
1 'polypeptide(L)'
;MAKIYVGNLPFSADEAAVRSLFSQHGTVESVALPTDRETGRPRGFGFVEMPQADAARAIQALNGYSMGGRPLRVNEAQDKPRTGGGGGGRPGGGGGGYGRGGGGGGGGGGGGRW
;
A
#
# COMPACT_ATOMS: atom_id res chain seq x y z
N MET A 1 10.50 3.96 4.49
CA MET A 1 10.88 2.54 4.34
C MET A 1 9.73 1.82 3.68
N ALA A 2 10.01 0.92 2.75
CA ALA A 2 9.03 0.04 2.13
C ALA A 2 9.46 -1.40 2.37
N LYS A 3 8.49 -2.24 2.69
CA LYS A 3 8.69 -3.68 2.79
C LYS A 3 8.38 -4.29 1.43
N ILE A 4 9.21 -5.22 1.00
CA ILE A 4 9.10 -5.93 -0.27
C ILE A 4 8.83 -7.40 0.06
N TYR A 5 7.79 -7.95 -0.56
CA TYR A 5 7.48 -9.37 -0.52
C TYR A 5 8.21 -10.07 -1.67
N VAL A 6 8.96 -11.11 -1.34
CA VAL A 6 9.66 -11.96 -2.31
C VAL A 6 9.09 -13.37 -2.18
N GLY A 7 8.42 -13.86 -3.21
CA GLY A 7 7.78 -15.18 -3.24
C GLY A 7 8.25 -16.02 -4.43
N ASN A 8 7.84 -17.28 -4.43
CA ASN A 8 8.26 -18.29 -5.40
C ASN A 8 9.79 -18.53 -5.42
N LEU A 9 10.45 -18.29 -4.29
CA LEU A 9 11.87 -18.55 -4.11
C LEU A 9 12.14 -20.07 -4.17
N PRO A 10 13.26 -20.52 -4.77
CA PRO A 10 13.69 -21.91 -4.70
C PRO A 10 14.05 -22.31 -3.27
N PHE A 11 14.01 -23.61 -2.96
CA PHE A 11 14.37 -24.10 -1.62
C PHE A 11 15.85 -23.90 -1.26
N SER A 12 16.68 -23.53 -2.23
CA SER A 12 18.08 -23.16 -2.05
C SER A 12 18.30 -21.65 -1.87
N ALA A 13 17.22 -20.86 -1.79
CA ALA A 13 17.34 -19.41 -1.61
C ALA A 13 17.60 -19.08 -0.13
N ASP A 14 18.76 -18.49 0.12
CA ASP A 14 19.18 -18.02 1.44
C ASP A 14 19.05 -16.51 1.59
N GLU A 15 19.10 -16.05 2.84
CA GLU A 15 19.07 -14.64 3.18
C GLU A 15 20.20 -13.85 2.52
N ALA A 16 21.41 -14.40 2.52
CA ALA A 16 22.55 -13.78 1.87
C ALA A 16 22.33 -13.61 0.36
N ALA A 17 21.70 -14.61 -0.30
CA ALA A 17 21.42 -14.56 -1.73
C ALA A 17 20.38 -13.48 -2.06
N VAL A 18 19.28 -13.43 -1.29
CA VAL A 18 18.24 -12.40 -1.44
C VAL A 18 18.85 -11.02 -1.16
N ARG A 19 19.55 -10.84 -0.04
CA ARG A 19 20.21 -9.58 0.30
C ARG A 19 21.14 -9.13 -0.83
N SER A 20 22.00 -10.01 -1.34
CA SER A 20 22.93 -9.66 -2.41
C SER A 20 22.22 -9.25 -3.69
N LEU A 21 21.11 -9.90 -4.03
CA LEU A 21 20.29 -9.58 -5.21
C LEU A 21 19.67 -8.18 -5.09
N PHE A 22 19.08 -7.88 -3.92
CA PHE A 22 18.43 -6.60 -3.66
C PHE A 22 19.43 -5.45 -3.46
N SER A 23 20.62 -5.74 -2.92
CA SER A 23 21.72 -4.77 -2.77
C SER A 23 22.22 -4.20 -4.10
N GLN A 24 21.99 -4.86 -5.24
CA GLN A 24 22.33 -4.33 -6.56
C GLN A 24 21.39 -3.20 -7.01
N HIS A 25 20.19 -3.15 -6.43
CA HIS A 25 19.13 -2.20 -6.81
C HIS A 25 18.89 -1.12 -5.75
N GLY A 26 19.47 -1.24 -4.56
CA GLY A 26 19.48 -0.21 -3.53
C GLY A 26 19.97 -0.68 -2.16
N THR A 27 19.73 0.10 -1.12
CA THR A 27 20.19 -0.23 0.24
C THR A 27 19.23 -1.17 0.94
N VAL A 28 19.73 -2.34 1.37
CA VAL A 28 18.95 -3.33 2.14
C VAL A 28 19.14 -3.10 3.64
N GLU A 29 18.05 -2.80 4.32
CA GLU A 29 18.01 -2.51 5.76
C GLU A 29 17.82 -3.79 6.57
N SER A 30 16.89 -4.64 6.14
CA SER A 30 16.59 -5.90 6.81
C SER A 30 16.09 -6.94 5.82
N VAL A 31 16.39 -8.21 6.08
CA VAL A 31 15.86 -9.36 5.35
C VAL A 31 15.30 -10.34 6.36
N ALA A 32 14.12 -10.89 6.06
CA ALA A 32 13.47 -11.91 6.88
C ALA A 32 12.96 -13.02 5.97
N LEU A 33 13.48 -14.24 6.14
CA LEU A 33 13.04 -15.42 5.40
C LEU A 33 12.43 -16.44 6.36
N PRO A 34 11.10 -16.46 6.51
CA PRO A 34 10.44 -17.45 7.35
C PRO A 34 10.66 -18.85 6.80
N THR A 35 11.37 -19.67 7.56
CA THR A 35 11.45 -21.11 7.32
C THR A 35 10.31 -21.82 8.04
N ASP A 36 9.94 -22.97 7.51
CA ASP A 36 9.01 -23.88 8.15
C ASP A 36 9.68 -24.44 9.41
N ARG A 37 9.07 -24.21 10.58
CA ARG A 37 9.68 -24.54 11.87
C ARG A 37 9.66 -26.04 12.17
N GLU A 38 8.82 -26.81 11.49
CA GLU A 38 8.67 -28.25 11.69
C GLU A 38 9.65 -29.03 10.82
N THR A 39 9.84 -28.60 9.58
CA THR A 39 10.70 -29.28 8.59
C THR A 39 12.04 -28.60 8.37
N GLY A 40 12.23 -27.38 8.88
CA GLY A 40 13.38 -26.52 8.60
C GLY A 40 13.44 -26.03 7.15
N ARG A 41 12.43 -26.34 6.31
CA ARG A 41 12.45 -26.02 4.89
C ARG A 41 12.01 -24.58 4.67
N PRO A 42 12.66 -23.83 3.77
CA PRO A 42 12.20 -22.49 3.43
C PRO A 42 10.80 -22.57 2.82
N ARG A 43 9.91 -21.68 3.26
CA ARG A 43 8.51 -21.64 2.80
C ARG A 43 8.37 -21.09 1.37
N GLY A 44 9.48 -20.83 0.70
CA GLY A 44 9.54 -20.27 -0.66
C GLY A 44 9.16 -18.79 -0.73
N PHE A 45 9.21 -18.08 0.39
CA PHE A 45 8.96 -16.64 0.46
C PHE A 45 9.78 -15.96 1.56
N GLY A 46 9.94 -14.65 1.45
CA GLY A 46 10.63 -13.78 2.40
C GLY A 46 10.19 -12.32 2.26
N PHE A 47 10.71 -11.49 3.14
CA PHE A 47 10.47 -10.05 3.21
C PHE A 47 11.80 -9.31 3.23
N VAL A 48 11.88 -8.22 2.50
CA VAL A 48 13.06 -7.33 2.46
C VAL A 48 12.61 -5.93 2.80
N GLU A 49 13.32 -5.22 3.65
CA GLU A 49 13.05 -3.82 4.00
C GLU A 49 14.11 -2.92 3.36
N MET A 50 13.67 -1.92 2.60
CA MET A 50 14.52 -1.00 1.85
C MET A 50 13.89 0.41 1.80
N PRO A 51 14.63 1.45 1.39
CA PRO A 51 14.05 2.75 1.04
C PRO A 51 12.99 2.61 -0.07
N GLN A 52 11.89 3.37 0.01
CA GLN A 52 10.76 3.26 -0.93
C GLN A 52 11.19 3.55 -2.39
N ALA A 53 12.12 4.48 -2.59
CA ALA A 53 12.65 4.81 -3.92
C ALA A 53 13.37 3.62 -4.56
N ASP A 54 14.11 2.85 -3.76
CA ASP A 54 14.87 1.68 -4.22
C ASP A 54 13.96 0.45 -4.35
N ALA A 55 13.00 0.30 -3.43
CA ALA A 55 12.05 -0.80 -3.42
C ALA A 55 11.24 -0.90 -4.72
N ALA A 56 10.72 0.23 -5.22
CA ALA A 56 9.98 0.26 -6.48
C ALA A 56 10.83 -0.20 -7.66
N ARG A 57 12.11 0.21 -7.71
CA ARG A 57 13.06 -0.19 -8.76
C ARG A 57 13.39 -1.67 -8.67
N ALA A 58 13.67 -2.17 -7.47
CA ALA A 58 13.96 -3.57 -7.23
C ALA A 58 12.76 -4.46 -7.60
N ILE A 59 11.53 -4.07 -7.25
CA ILE A 59 10.30 -4.77 -7.63
C ILE A 59 10.20 -4.86 -9.16
N GLN A 60 10.34 -3.75 -9.88
CA GLN A 60 10.22 -3.74 -11.33
C GLN A 60 11.31 -4.55 -12.03
N ALA A 61 12.53 -4.57 -11.49
CA ALA A 61 13.66 -5.29 -12.09
C ALA A 61 13.64 -6.80 -11.78
N LEU A 62 13.24 -7.19 -10.56
CA LEU A 62 13.35 -8.55 -10.07
C LEU A 62 12.05 -9.34 -10.13
N ASN A 63 10.89 -8.68 -10.29
CA ASN A 63 9.63 -9.37 -10.45
C ASN A 63 9.58 -10.13 -11.80
N GLY A 64 9.34 -11.43 -11.75
CA GLY A 64 9.39 -12.31 -12.90
C GLY A 64 10.79 -12.84 -13.23
N TYR A 65 11.82 -12.45 -12.47
CA TYR A 65 13.18 -12.96 -12.65
C TYR A 65 13.22 -14.48 -12.46
N SER A 66 13.76 -15.23 -13.42
CA SER A 66 13.82 -16.69 -13.31
C SER A 66 15.01 -17.13 -12.47
N MET A 67 14.75 -17.63 -11.26
CA MET A 67 15.76 -18.18 -10.35
C MET A 67 15.51 -19.68 -10.13
N GLY A 68 16.49 -20.51 -10.47
CA GLY A 68 16.35 -21.97 -10.33
C GLY A 68 15.20 -22.58 -11.14
N GLY A 69 14.91 -22.01 -12.31
CA GLY A 69 13.79 -22.44 -13.17
C GLY A 69 12.41 -21.96 -12.73
N ARG A 70 12.33 -21.05 -11.74
CA ARG A 70 11.07 -20.51 -11.22
C ARG A 70 11.05 -18.98 -11.30
N PRO A 71 9.97 -18.36 -11.81
CA PRO A 71 9.87 -16.91 -11.86
C PRO A 71 9.60 -16.34 -10.47
N LEU A 72 10.52 -15.56 -9.94
CA LEU A 72 10.38 -14.88 -8.66
C LEU A 72 9.17 -13.95 -8.68
N ARG A 73 8.42 -13.90 -7.58
CA ARG A 73 7.36 -12.92 -7.38
C ARG A 73 7.86 -11.84 -6.45
N VAL A 74 8.12 -10.64 -6.96
CA VAL A 74 8.57 -9.52 -6.14
C VAL A 74 7.49 -8.46 -6.18
N ASN A 75 6.95 -8.09 -5.02
CA ASN A 75 5.88 -7.11 -4.89
C ASN A 75 6.11 -6.24 -3.66
N GLU A 76 5.48 -5.07 -3.59
CA GLU A 76 5.44 -4.30 -2.36
C GLU A 76 4.67 -5.11 -1.30
N ALA A 77 5.33 -5.47 -0.21
CA ALA A 77 4.66 -6.09 0.92
C ALA A 77 3.79 -5.01 1.55
N GLN A 78 2.48 -5.24 1.52
CA GLN A 78 1.57 -4.41 2.31
C GLN A 78 1.83 -4.64 3.79
N ASP A 79 2.78 -3.89 4.36
CA ASP A 79 2.80 -3.65 5.79
C ASP A 79 1.65 -2.69 6.04
N LYS A 80 0.47 -3.27 6.29
CA LYS A 80 -0.78 -2.55 6.48
C LYS A 80 -0.51 -1.41 7.46
N PRO A 81 -0.41 -0.14 7.03
CA PRO A 81 -0.22 0.93 7.98
C PRO A 81 -1.52 1.01 8.74
N ARG A 82 -1.52 0.59 10.00
CA ARG A 82 -2.45 1.18 10.96
C ARG A 82 -1.99 2.64 11.12
N THR A 83 -2.42 3.53 10.22
CA THR A 83 -2.77 4.95 10.42
C THR A 83 -2.75 5.73 9.10
N GLY A 84 -3.94 6.17 8.66
CA GLY A 84 -4.27 7.51 8.15
C GLY A 84 -3.47 8.15 7.00
N GLY A 85 -4.16 8.45 5.88
CA GLY A 85 -3.69 9.48 4.95
C GLY A 85 -4.39 9.56 3.58
N GLY A 86 -5.58 10.17 3.52
CA GLY A 86 -5.99 11.11 2.46
C GLY A 86 -6.14 10.65 1.00
N GLY A 87 -7.38 10.56 0.52
CA GLY A 87 -7.67 10.38 -0.91
C GLY A 87 -9.15 10.51 -1.29
N GLY A 88 -9.78 11.64 -0.93
CA GLY A 88 -11.16 11.95 -1.33
C GLY A 88 -11.61 13.39 -1.07
N GLY A 89 -10.67 14.31 -0.83
CA GLY A 89 -10.98 15.73 -0.87
C GLY A 89 -11.10 16.15 -2.33
N ARG A 90 -12.33 16.36 -2.80
CA ARG A 90 -12.60 16.92 -4.13
C ARG A 90 -12.23 18.40 -4.13
N PRO A 91 -11.29 18.87 -4.96
CA PRO A 91 -11.08 20.30 -5.18
C PRO A 91 -11.91 20.73 -6.39
N GLY A 92 -12.78 21.74 -6.23
CA GLY A 92 -13.25 22.51 -7.38
C GLY A 92 -14.69 23.02 -7.32
N GLY A 93 -14.82 24.35 -7.40
CA GLY A 93 -16.02 25.09 -7.81
C GLY A 93 -16.84 25.60 -6.62
N GLY A 94 -16.86 26.87 -6.23
CA GLY A 94 -16.80 28.08 -7.04
C GLY A 94 -18.22 28.58 -7.32
N GLY A 95 -18.62 29.67 -6.66
CA GLY A 95 -19.57 30.64 -7.21
C GLY A 95 -20.97 30.74 -6.57
N GLY A 96 -21.32 31.98 -6.18
CA GLY A 96 -22.70 32.50 -6.12
C GLY A 96 -23.37 32.37 -4.75
N GLY A 97 -23.64 33.42 -3.98
CA GLY A 97 -23.81 34.82 -4.37
C GLY A 97 -25.24 35.14 -4.82
N TYR A 98 -26.23 34.90 -3.97
CA TYR A 98 -27.49 35.66 -3.84
C TYR A 98 -28.06 35.26 -2.46
N GLY A 99 -28.29 36.15 -1.50
CA GLY A 99 -28.90 37.45 -1.62
C GLY A 99 -30.37 37.31 -1.25
N ARG A 100 -30.78 38.08 -0.22
CA ARG A 100 -32.18 38.50 0.08
C ARG A 100 -32.97 37.46 0.90
N GLY A 101 -33.11 37.64 2.21
CA GLY A 101 -34.05 38.58 2.85
C GLY A 101 -35.24 37.74 3.37
N GLY A 102 -35.67 37.76 4.63
CA GLY A 102 -35.96 38.90 5.48
C GLY A 102 -37.50 39.04 5.58
N GLY A 103 -38.05 38.87 6.79
CA GLY A 103 -39.45 39.16 7.15
C GLY A 103 -40.44 38.02 6.89
N GLY A 104 -41.47 37.76 7.68
CA GLY A 104 -42.10 38.51 8.78
C GLY A 104 -43.63 38.31 8.72
N GLY A 105 -44.28 38.21 9.88
CA GLY A 105 -45.75 38.30 10.06
C GLY A 105 -46.53 37.00 9.81
N GLY A 106 -47.48 36.55 10.64
CA GLY A 106 -48.30 37.25 11.64
C GLY A 106 -49.72 37.47 11.12
N GLY A 107 -50.72 36.88 11.80
CA GLY A 107 -52.17 37.10 11.59
C GLY A 107 -52.82 36.02 10.72
N GLY A 108 -53.96 35.41 11.05
CA GLY A 108 -55.05 35.80 11.94
C GLY A 108 -56.35 35.80 11.14
N GLY A 109 -57.39 35.12 11.65
CA GLY A 109 -58.78 35.37 11.25
C GLY A 109 -59.52 34.23 10.53
N GLY A 110 -60.39 33.56 11.29
CA GLY A 110 -61.83 33.82 11.17
C GLY A 110 -62.65 33.05 10.12
N GLY A 111 -63.65 32.31 10.62
CA GLY A 111 -64.92 32.00 9.94
C GLY A 111 -64.92 30.64 9.23
N GLY A 112 -65.88 29.74 9.40
CA GLY A 112 -67.15 29.77 10.12
C GLY A 112 -68.17 28.92 9.36
N ARG A 113 -69.04 28.22 10.10
CA ARG A 113 -70.35 27.66 9.69
C ARG A 113 -70.24 26.50 8.66
N TRP A 114 -70.90 25.36 8.82
CA TRP A 114 -72.25 25.04 9.29
C TRP A 114 -72.26 23.64 9.92
#